data_AF-A0A327NGK1-F1
#
_entry.id   AF-A0A327NGK1-F1
#
_cell.length_a   1.000
_cell.length_b   1.000
_cell.length_c   1.000
_cell.angle_alpha   90.00
_cell.angle_beta   90.00
_cell.angle_gamma   90.00
#
_symmetry.space_group_name_H-M   'P 1'
#
loop_
_entity.id
_entity.type
_entity.pdbx_description
1 polymer ?
#
loop_
_entity_poly.entity_id
_entity_poly.type
_entity_poly.pdbx_seq_one_letter_code
_entity_poly.pdbx_strand_id
1 'polypeptide(L)'
;MHKLKLKLYKEQFRQLVLFIPDPGHLSKRDTVNKPLEEILLLEWRGKLTRLQILTWHQREHNRQYTLSLPLSVAVALWRDLQNYALTDELQLLADELDHELIDAGLRN
;
A
#
# COMPACT_ATOMS: atom_id res chain seq x y z
N MET A 1 -0.54 18.15 0.97
CA MET A 1 -0.07 16.82 0.51
C MET A 1 -1.21 16.14 -0.22
N HIS A 2 -1.06 15.85 -1.52
CA HIS A 2 -2.08 15.14 -2.29
C HIS A 2 -2.18 13.68 -1.81
N LYS A 3 -3.42 13.20 -1.69
CA LYS A 3 -3.74 11.83 -1.28
C LYS A 3 -4.60 11.20 -2.37
N LEU A 4 -4.31 9.96 -2.67
CA LEU A 4 -5.02 9.12 -3.63
C LEU A 4 -5.94 8.18 -2.84
N LYS A 5 -7.14 7.93 -3.37
CA LYS A 5 -8.20 7.20 -2.66
C LYS A 5 -8.46 5.86 -3.36
N LEU A 6 -7.85 4.80 -2.88
CA LEU A 6 -8.07 3.45 -3.41
C LEU A 6 -9.34 2.84 -2.84
N LYS A 7 -10.16 2.21 -3.68
CA LYS A 7 -11.29 1.39 -3.22
C LYS A 7 -10.87 -0.06 -3.10
N LEU A 8 -10.70 -0.52 -1.87
CA LEU A 8 -10.18 -1.85 -1.57
C LEU A 8 -11.22 -2.72 -0.86
N TYR A 9 -11.27 -3.98 -1.23
CA TYR A 9 -11.85 -5.05 -0.44
C TYR A 9 -10.94 -5.40 0.75
N LYS A 10 -11.51 -6.11 1.73
CA LYS A 10 -10.79 -6.57 2.92
C LYS A 10 -9.52 -7.36 2.58
N GLU A 11 -9.60 -8.33 1.66
CA GLU A 11 -8.45 -9.19 1.36
C GLU A 11 -7.34 -8.44 0.60
N GLN A 12 -7.68 -7.47 -0.25
CA GLN A 12 -6.70 -6.60 -0.90
C GLN A 12 -5.91 -5.77 0.13
N PHE A 13 -6.59 -5.17 1.12
CA PHE A 13 -5.91 -4.47 2.20
C PHE A 13 -5.04 -5.40 3.04
N ARG A 14 -5.51 -6.61 3.31
CA ARG A 14 -4.72 -7.62 4.03
C ARG A 14 -3.44 -7.95 3.28
N GLN A 15 -3.53 -8.22 1.98
CA GLN A 15 -2.33 -8.51 1.18
C GLN A 15 -1.40 -7.29 1.11
N LEU A 16 -1.90 -6.06 1.02
CA LEU A 16 -1.07 -4.86 1.11
C LEU A 16 -0.26 -4.79 2.41
N VAL A 17 -0.90 -5.08 3.55
CA VAL A 17 -0.24 -5.05 4.86
C VAL A 17 0.78 -6.17 5.02
N LEU A 18 0.57 -7.32 4.35
CA LEU A 18 1.52 -8.44 4.31
C LEU A 18 2.68 -8.18 3.33
N PHE A 19 2.40 -7.51 2.22
CA PHE A 19 3.37 -7.16 1.19
C PHE A 19 4.41 -6.17 1.73
N ILE A 20 3.97 -5.14 2.47
CA ILE A 20 4.89 -4.18 3.09
C ILE A 20 5.30 -4.68 4.48
N PRO A 21 6.58 -5.04 4.70
CA PRO A 21 7.01 -5.64 5.95
C PRO A 21 6.83 -4.69 7.15
N ASP A 22 6.57 -5.26 8.32
CA ASP A 22 6.41 -4.47 9.55
C ASP A 22 7.75 -3.83 9.94
N PRO A 23 7.83 -2.48 10.01
CA PRO A 23 9.08 -1.80 10.32
C PRO A 23 9.47 -1.93 11.81
N GLY A 24 8.62 -2.52 12.67
CA GLY A 24 8.89 -2.67 14.10
C GLY A 24 10.16 -3.47 14.44
N HIS A 25 10.72 -4.21 13.49
CA HIS A 25 11.96 -4.97 13.64
C HIS A 25 13.16 -4.34 12.92
N LEU A 26 12.98 -3.24 12.18
CA LEU A 26 14.06 -2.61 11.42
C LEU A 26 14.85 -1.65 12.30
N SER A 27 16.16 -1.84 12.39
CA SER A 27 17.04 -0.87 13.02
C SER A 27 17.31 0.30 12.06
N LYS A 28 17.70 1.46 12.61
CA LYS A 28 18.16 2.62 11.79
C LYS A 28 19.32 2.26 10.87
N ARG A 29 20.11 1.24 11.20
CA ARG A 29 21.23 0.76 10.38
C ARG A 29 20.72 -0.03 9.17
N ASP A 30 19.64 -0.77 9.33
CA ASP A 30 19.01 -1.57 8.27
C ASP A 30 18.34 -0.69 7.21
N THR A 31 18.03 0.56 7.55
CA THR A 31 17.39 1.53 6.64
C THR A 31 18.36 2.37 5.80
N VAL A 32 19.66 2.43 6.14
CA VAL A 32 20.63 3.35 5.48
C VAL A 32 20.84 3.02 4.00
N ASN A 33 20.73 1.76 3.62
CA ASN A 33 21.01 1.30 2.25
C ASN A 33 19.73 0.96 1.46
N LYS A 34 18.55 1.26 2.00
CA LYS A 34 17.29 0.94 1.34
C LYS A 34 16.95 2.00 0.28
N PRO A 35 16.33 1.61 -0.85
CA PRO A 35 15.80 2.56 -1.81
C PRO A 35 14.81 3.51 -1.15
N LEU A 36 14.70 4.74 -1.67
CA LEU A 36 13.78 5.74 -1.12
C LEU A 36 12.33 5.23 -1.16
N GLU A 37 11.93 4.55 -2.22
CA GLU A 37 10.62 3.92 -2.37
C GLU A 37 10.33 2.96 -1.21
N GLU A 38 11.27 2.08 -0.89
CA GLU A 38 11.12 1.13 0.22
C GLU A 38 10.98 1.86 1.56
N ILE A 39 11.78 2.91 1.79
CA ILE A 39 11.70 3.75 3.00
C ILE A 39 10.31 4.40 3.12
N LEU A 40 9.76 4.93 2.03
CA LEU A 40 8.42 5.54 2.02
C LEU A 40 7.32 4.53 2.37
N LEU A 41 7.42 3.30 1.86
CA LEU A 41 6.48 2.22 2.17
C LEU A 41 6.57 1.81 3.64
N LEU A 42 7.78 1.65 4.16
CA LEU A 42 8.03 1.31 5.57
C LEU A 42 7.54 2.39 6.52
N GLU A 43 7.83 3.67 6.24
CA GLU A 43 7.32 4.78 7.06
C GLU A 43 5.79 4.83 7.08
N TRP A 44 5.16 4.60 5.93
CA TRP A 44 3.70 4.54 5.85
C TRP A 44 3.14 3.35 6.64
N ARG A 45 3.75 2.16 6.49
CA ARG A 45 3.37 0.96 7.22
C ARG A 45 3.55 1.10 8.73
N GLY A 46 4.55 1.87 9.18
CA GLY A 46 4.77 2.20 10.59
C GLY A 46 3.75 3.18 11.17
N LYS A 47 3.08 3.97 10.32
CA LYS A 47 1.97 4.86 10.73
C LYS A 47 0.63 4.12 10.84
N LEU A 48 0.51 2.90 10.29
CA LEU A 48 -0.67 2.07 10.50
C LEU A 48 -0.70 1.54 11.93
N THR A 49 -1.73 1.91 12.67
CA THR A 49 -1.96 1.40 14.01
C THR A 49 -2.52 -0.03 13.95
N ARG A 50 -2.25 -0.82 15.00
CA ARG A 50 -2.86 -2.15 15.18
C ARG A 50 -4.39 -2.08 15.12
N LEU A 51 -4.98 -1.03 15.70
CA LEU A 51 -6.43 -0.80 15.68
C LEU A 51 -6.95 -0.64 14.24
N GLN A 52 -6.29 0.16 13.40
CA GLN A 52 -6.68 0.31 12.00
C GLN A 52 -6.61 -1.02 11.26
N ILE A 53 -5.55 -1.80 11.44
CA ILE A 53 -5.40 -3.12 10.81
C ILE A 53 -6.54 -4.05 11.26
N LEU A 54 -6.83 -4.11 12.57
CA LEU A 54 -7.94 -4.91 13.10
C LEU A 54 -9.30 -4.46 12.59
N THR A 55 -9.55 -3.15 12.50
CA THR A 55 -10.79 -2.61 11.93
C THR A 55 -10.96 -3.07 10.49
N TRP A 56 -9.90 -3.07 9.67
CA TRP A 56 -9.97 -3.60 8.32
C TRP A 56 -10.23 -5.12 8.29
N HIS A 57 -9.62 -5.89 9.19
CA HIS A 57 -9.89 -7.33 9.31
C HIS A 57 -11.33 -7.66 9.71
N GLN A 58 -12.03 -6.76 10.39
CA GLN A 58 -13.43 -6.94 10.79
C GLN A 58 -14.44 -6.52 9.71
N ARG A 59 -13.99 -5.92 8.60
CA ARG A 59 -14.87 -5.51 7.51
C ARG A 59 -15.48 -6.70 6.78
N GLU A 60 -16.64 -6.44 6.17
CA GLU A 60 -17.30 -7.38 5.27
C GLU A 60 -16.44 -7.65 4.03
N HIS A 61 -16.42 -8.90 3.57
CA HIS A 61 -15.56 -9.34 2.46
C HIS A 61 -16.06 -8.86 1.09
N ASN A 62 -17.37 -8.68 0.92
CA ASN A 62 -18.04 -8.34 -0.33
C ASN A 62 -18.27 -6.81 -0.51
N ARG A 63 -17.63 -5.98 0.32
CA ARG A 63 -17.78 -4.53 0.28
C ARG A 63 -16.44 -3.86 0.07
N GLN A 64 -16.41 -2.84 -0.78
CA GLN A 64 -15.26 -1.97 -0.96
C GLN A 64 -15.22 -0.85 0.08
N TYR A 65 -14.02 -0.46 0.45
CA TYR A 65 -13.77 0.60 1.39
C TYR A 65 -12.59 1.46 0.95
N THR A 66 -12.61 2.73 1.31
CA THR A 66 -11.57 3.67 0.88
C THR A 66 -10.32 3.58 1.77
N LEU A 67 -9.17 3.36 1.14
CA LEU A 67 -7.85 3.61 1.71
C LEU A 67 -7.28 4.91 1.14
N SER A 68 -6.93 5.85 2.02
CA SER A 68 -6.27 7.09 1.60
C SER A 68 -4.76 6.95 1.70
N LEU A 69 -4.07 6.93 0.57
CA LEU A 69 -2.61 6.87 0.49
C LEU A 69 -2.03 8.25 0.15
N PRO A 70 -0.95 8.69 0.80
CA PRO A 70 -0.15 9.80 0.29
C PRO A 70 0.34 9.49 -1.12
N LEU A 71 0.36 10.49 -2.01
CA LEU A 71 0.71 10.25 -3.41
C LEU A 71 2.10 9.62 -3.59
N SER A 72 3.09 10.06 -2.81
CA SER A 72 4.44 9.48 -2.84
C SER A 72 4.45 7.98 -2.50
N VAL A 73 3.59 7.57 -1.57
CA VAL A 73 3.43 6.16 -1.17
C VAL A 73 2.73 5.38 -2.27
N ALA A 74 1.70 5.96 -2.91
CA ALA A 74 1.00 5.33 -4.03
C ALA A 74 1.94 5.07 -5.21
N VAL A 75 2.78 6.05 -5.59
CA VAL A 75 3.77 5.88 -6.66
C VAL A 75 4.85 4.86 -6.29
N ALA A 76 5.35 4.91 -5.05
CA ALA A 76 6.34 3.92 -4.57
C ALA A 76 5.77 2.50 -4.59
N LEU A 77 4.54 2.32 -4.09
CA LEU A 77 3.85 1.02 -4.07
C LEU A 77 3.65 0.49 -5.47
N TRP A 78 3.19 1.34 -6.39
CA TRP A 78 2.98 0.94 -7.78
C TRP A 78 4.27 0.43 -8.43
N ARG A 79 5.39 1.16 -8.26
CA ARG A 79 6.70 0.75 -8.77
C ARG A 79 7.15 -0.57 -8.17
N ASP A 80 6.96 -0.74 -6.87
CA ASP A 80 7.41 -1.94 -6.17
C ASP A 80 6.63 -3.17 -6.66
N LEU A 81 5.31 -3.05 -6.81
CA LEU A 81 4.44 -4.12 -7.33
C LEU A 81 4.83 -4.62 -8.73
N GLN A 82 5.43 -3.78 -9.59
CA GLN A 82 5.88 -4.21 -10.93
C GLN A 82 7.05 -5.22 -10.87
N ASN A 83 7.76 -5.31 -9.75
CA ASN A 83 8.95 -6.15 -9.61
C ASN A 83 8.64 -7.55 -9.05
N TYR A 84 7.38 -7.83 -8.70
CA TYR A 84 6.98 -9.09 -8.05
C TYR A 84 5.91 -9.82 -8.85
N ALA A 85 5.91 -11.15 -8.74
CA ALA A 85 4.76 -11.95 -9.14
C ALA A 85 3.64 -11.73 -8.12
N LEU A 86 2.52 -11.13 -8.56
CA LEU A 86 1.42 -10.73 -7.69
C LEU A 86 0.44 -11.88 -7.48
N THR A 87 -0.14 -11.96 -6.28
CA THR A 87 -1.35 -12.77 -6.04
C THR A 87 -2.55 -12.08 -6.68
N ASP A 88 -3.66 -12.80 -6.87
CA ASP A 88 -4.88 -12.24 -7.46
C ASP A 88 -5.36 -10.97 -6.73
N GLU A 89 -5.30 -10.93 -5.40
CA GLU A 89 -5.73 -9.75 -4.65
C GLU A 89 -4.74 -8.59 -4.75
N LEU A 90 -3.43 -8.87 -4.84
CA LEU A 90 -2.44 -7.81 -5.09
C LEU A 90 -2.54 -7.28 -6.53
N GLN A 91 -2.87 -8.14 -7.49
CA GLN A 91 -3.11 -7.72 -8.87
C GLN A 91 -4.30 -6.78 -8.94
N LEU A 92 -5.44 -7.14 -8.33
CA LEU A 92 -6.62 -6.27 -8.30
C LEU A 92 -6.34 -4.93 -7.59
N LEU A 93 -5.50 -4.95 -6.54
CA LEU A 93 -5.04 -3.71 -5.90
C LEU A 93 -4.15 -2.89 -6.84
N ALA A 94 -3.24 -3.54 -7.56
CA ALA A 94 -2.35 -2.89 -8.51
C ALA A 94 -3.13 -2.24 -9.66
N ASP A 95 -4.18 -2.89 -10.14
CA ASP A 95 -5.06 -2.39 -11.20
C ASP A 95 -5.84 -1.14 -10.74
N GLU A 96 -6.42 -1.18 -9.52
CA GLU A 96 -7.09 -0.01 -8.91
C GLU A 96 -6.11 1.15 -8.70
N LEU A 97 -4.90 0.84 -8.23
CA LEU A 97 -3.84 1.83 -8.03
C LEU A 97 -3.39 2.44 -9.35
N ASP A 98 -3.27 1.63 -10.40
CA ASP A 98 -2.89 2.13 -11.72
C ASP A 98 -3.96 3.06 -12.29
N HIS A 99 -5.22 2.64 -12.23
CA HIS A 99 -6.35 3.45 -12.68
C HIS A 99 -6.37 4.83 -12.00
N GLU A 100 -6.26 4.87 -10.68
CA GLU A 100 -6.26 6.12 -9.92
C GLU A 100 -5.01 6.99 -10.18
N LEU A 101 -3.86 6.39 -10.52
CA LEU A 101 -2.65 7.13 -10.91
C LEU A 101 -2.77 7.74 -12.32
N ILE A 102 -3.42 7.04 -13.25
CA ILE A 102 -3.75 7.55 -14.59
C ILE A 102 -4.74 8.70 -14.48
N ASP A 103 -5.81 8.53 -13.69
CA ASP A 103 -6.82 9.58 -13.46
C ASP A 103 -6.22 10.83 -12.78
N ALA A 104 -5.19 10.65 -11.95
CA ALA A 104 -4.43 11.75 -11.36
C ALA A 104 -3.44 12.43 -12.34
N GLY A 105 -3.32 11.94 -13.59
CA GLY A 105 -2.42 12.47 -14.62
C GLY A 105 -0.94 12.16 -14.37
N LEU A 106 -0.64 11.13 -13.60
CA LEU A 106 0.73 10.78 -13.19
C LEU A 106 1.32 9.61 -14.00
N ARG A 107 0.48 8.96 -14.80
CA ARG A 107 0.86 7.91 -15.75
C ARG A 107 0.09 8.11 -17.06
N ASN A 108 0.71 7.66 -18.15
CA ASN A 108 0.15 7.61 -19.51
C ASN A 108 0.12 6.16 -19.99
#